data_AF-A0A3D1LZ40-F1
#
_entry.id   AF-A0A3D1LZ40-F1
#
_cell.length_a   1.000
_cell.length_b   1.000
_cell.length_c   1.000
_cell.angle_alpha   90.00
_cell.angle_beta   90.00
_cell.angle_gamma   90.00
#
_symmetry.space_group_name_H-M   'P 1'
#
loop_
_entity.id
_entity.type
_entity.pdbx_description
1 polymer ?
#
loop_
_entity_poly.entity_id
_entity_poly.type
_entity_poly.pdbx_seq_one_letter_code
_entity_poly.pdbx_strand_id
1 'polypeptide(L)' 'KGKRELKIYSAVQDGAMPPSFTFFVNHADMIHFSYRRYLENKIREDYNFEGCPLRMRFRGWHR' A
#
# COMPACT_ATOMS: atom_id res chain seq x y z
N LYS A 1 21.26 -7.31 16.72
CA LYS A 1 20.15 -6.34 16.57
C LYS A 1 19.20 -6.88 15.52
N GLY A 2 17.97 -7.24 15.88
CA GLY A 2 17.03 -7.94 14.98
C GLY A 2 16.61 -7.07 13.79
N LYS A 3 16.55 -7.68 12.60
CA LYS A 3 16.03 -7.05 11.37
C LYS A 3 14.54 -6.79 11.59
N ARG A 4 14.13 -5.52 11.63
CA ARG A 4 12.70 -5.17 11.64
C ARG A 4 12.15 -5.52 10.26
N GLU A 5 11.18 -6.41 10.23
CA GLU A 5 10.50 -6.83 9.00
C GLU A 5 9.19 -6.04 8.84
N LEU A 6 8.93 -5.56 7.63
CA LEU A 6 7.65 -4.95 7.29
C LEU A 6 6.60 -6.05 7.14
N LYS A 7 5.49 -5.92 7.87
CA LYS A 7 4.34 -6.83 7.75
C LYS A 7 3.12 -6.05 7.31
N ILE A 8 2.49 -6.50 6.23
CA ILE A 8 1.17 -6.04 5.78
C ILE A 8 0.15 -7.03 6.33
N TYR A 9 -0.80 -6.53 7.10
CA TYR A 9 -1.87 -7.35 7.69
C TYR A 9 -3.08 -7.45 6.78
N SER A 10 -3.44 -6.35 6.15
CA SER A 10 -4.59 -6.27 5.24
C SER A 10 -4.49 -5.05 4.33
N ALA A 11 -5.29 -5.07 3.27
CA ALA A 11 -5.50 -3.95 2.38
C ALA A 11 -6.99 -3.84 2.06
N VAL A 12 -7.51 -2.62 1.98
CA VAL A 12 -8.89 -2.34 1.59
C VAL A 12 -8.93 -1.24 0.54
N GLN A 13 -9.89 -1.31 -0.38
CA GLN A 13 -10.19 -0.21 -1.29
C GLN A 13 -11.17 0.75 -0.59
N ASP A 14 -10.71 1.93 -0.19
CA ASP A 14 -11.50 2.95 0.52
C ASP A 14 -12.11 4.02 -0.40
N GLY A 15 -11.77 4.00 -1.69
CA GLY A 15 -12.32 4.93 -2.67
C GLY A 15 -12.33 4.35 -4.08
N ALA A 16 -13.31 4.79 -4.89
CA ALA A 16 -13.51 4.30 -6.26
C ALA A 16 -12.96 5.26 -7.33
N MET A 17 -13.11 6.58 -7.17
CA MET A 17 -12.74 7.57 -8.20
C MET A 17 -12.04 8.78 -7.57
N PRO A 18 -10.70 8.80 -7.47
CA PRO A 18 -9.76 7.77 -7.95
C PRO A 18 -9.70 6.52 -7.05
N PRO A 19 -9.33 5.34 -7.60
CA PRO A 19 -9.16 4.13 -6.80
C PRO A 19 -8.14 4.36 -5.68
N SER A 20 -8.59 4.18 -4.44
CA SER A 20 -7.84 4.49 -3.24
C SER A 20 -7.73 3.24 -2.37
N PHE A 21 -6.50 2.89 -2.01
CA PHE A 21 -6.18 1.71 -1.22
C PHE A 21 -5.53 2.10 0.11
N THR A 22 -6.03 1.54 1.20
CA THR A 22 -5.43 1.67 2.53
C THR A 22 -4.85 0.32 2.96
N PHE A 23 -3.54 0.30 3.20
CA PHE A 23 -2.78 -0.83 3.70
C PHE A 23 -2.58 -0.69 5.20
N PHE A 24 -2.90 -1.74 5.96
CA PHE A 24 -2.63 -1.83 7.38
C PHE A 24 -1.32 -2.59 7.60
N VAL A 25 -0.36 -1.92 8.21
CA VAL A 25 1.01 -2.43 8.39
C VAL A 25 1.45 -2.31 9.84
N ASN A 26 2.51 -3.01 10.22
CA ASN A 26 3.10 -2.85 11.56
C ASN A 26 3.72 -1.46 11.76
N HIS A 27 4.55 -1.01 10.81
CA HIS A 27 5.25 0.27 10.90
C HIS A 27 5.16 1.00 9.55
N ALA A 28 4.33 2.04 9.48
CA ALA A 28 4.13 2.80 8.23
C ALA A 28 5.38 3.58 7.82
N ASP A 29 6.23 3.97 8.79
CA ASP A 29 7.52 4.62 8.56
C ASP A 29 8.54 3.72 7.85
N MET A 30 8.36 2.40 7.91
CA MET A 30 9.22 1.44 7.21
C MET A 30 8.90 1.31 5.71
N ILE A 31 7.82 1.94 5.23
CA ILE A 31 7.44 1.90 3.81
C ILE A 31 8.31 2.87 3.02
N HIS A 32 9.27 2.32 2.31
CA HIS A 32 10.05 3.08 1.33
C HIS A 32 9.28 3.32 0.03
N PHE A 33 9.59 4.42 -0.67
CA PHE A 33 8.90 4.78 -1.92
C PHE A 33 8.99 3.69 -2.99
N SER A 34 10.09 2.93 -3.03
CA SER A 34 10.27 1.83 -3.99
C SER A 34 9.26 0.70 -3.76
N TYR A 35 9.01 0.34 -2.50
CA TYR A 35 8.03 -0.69 -2.17
C TYR A 35 6.59 -0.23 -2.43
N ARG A 36 6.31 1.06 -2.19
CA ARG A 36 5.04 1.67 -2.61
C ARG A 36 4.85 1.59 -4.13
N ARG A 37 5.86 1.93 -4.93
CA ARG A 37 5.81 1.81 -6.40
C ARG A 37 5.64 0.38 -6.88
N TYR A 38 6.31 -0.57 -6.22
CA TYR A 38 6.15 -2.00 -6.50
C TYR A 38 4.69 -2.44 -6.33
N LEU A 39 4.06 -2.08 -5.20
CA LEU A 39 2.66 -2.39 -4.93
C LEU A 39 1.71 -1.67 -5.92
N GLU A 40 1.98 -0.41 -6.24
CA GLU A 40 1.22 0.35 -7.24
C GLU A 40 1.23 -0.34 -8.61
N ASN A 41 2.40 -0.76 -9.07
CA ASN A 41 2.55 -1.47 -10.34
C ASN A 41 1.84 -2.82 -10.33
N LYS A 42 1.96 -3.59 -9.24
CA LYS A 42 1.26 -4.88 -9.10
C LYS A 42 -0.25 -4.73 -9.17
N ILE A 43 -0.82 -3.73 -8.50
CA ILE A 43 -2.27 -3.47 -8.56
C ILE A 43 -2.70 -3.05 -9.96
N ARG A 44 -1.88 -2.25 -10.67
CA ARG A 44 -2.17 -1.90 -12.07
C ARG A 44 -2.16 -3.11 -12.98
N GLU A 45 -1.17 -3.99 -12.83
CA GLU A 45 -1.01 -5.23 -13.61
C GLU A 45 -2.19 -6.19 -13.38
N ASP A 46 -2.61 -6.40 -12.14
CA ASP A 46 -3.70 -7.36 -11.81
C ASP A 46 -5.10 -6.84 -12.16
N TYR A 47 -5.34 -5.53 -12.04
CA TYR A 47 -6.69 -4.95 -12.13
C TYR A 47 -6.87 -3.94 -13.27
N ASN A 48 -5.91 -3.84 -14.19
CA ASN A 48 -5.95 -2.97 -15.38
C ASN A 48 -6.25 -1.48 -15.08
N PHE A 49 -5.69 -0.94 -14.00
CA PHE A 49 -5.78 0.50 -13.67
C PHE A 49 -4.83 1.37 -14.51
N GLU A 50 -4.63 1.05 -15.78
CA GLU A 50 -3.81 1.85 -16.70
C GLU A 50 -4.43 3.23 -16.95
N GLY A 51 -3.61 4.29 -16.93
CA GLY A 51 -4.07 5.66 -17.11
C GLY A 51 -4.85 6.28 -15.94
N CYS A 52 -5.22 5.50 -14.92
CA CYS A 52 -5.90 6.00 -13.73
C CYS A 52 -4.90 6.32 -12.59
N PRO A 53 -4.98 7.52 -11.96
CA PRO A 53 -4.18 7.79 -10.78
C PRO A 53 -4.62 6.91 -9.61
N LEU A 54 -3.69 6.14 -9.04
CA LEU A 54 -3.92 5.32 -7.85
C LEU A 54 -3.51 6.09 -6.59
N ARG A 55 -4.36 6.06 -5.56
CA ARG A 55 -4.02 6.57 -4.23
C ARG A 55 -3.71 5.42 -3.30
N MET A 56 -2.60 5.52 -2.57
CA MET A 56 -2.19 4.52 -1.60
C MET A 56 -1.88 5.18 -0.27
N ARG A 57 -2.45 4.65 0.80
CA ARG A 57 -2.18 5.07 2.19
C ARG A 57 -1.67 3.87 2.97
N PHE A 58 -0.70 4.11 3.84
CA PHE A 58 -0.18 3.09 4.76
C PHE A 58 -0.47 3.55 6.18
N ARG A 59 -1.17 2.73 6.95
CA ARG A 59 -1.48 3.01 8.34
C ARG A 59 -0.81 1.99 9.24
N GLY A 60 -0.05 2.48 10.21
CA GLY A 60 0.45 1.66 11.30
C GLY A 60 -0.70 1.19 12.17
N TRP A 61 -0.69 -0.07 12.59
CA TRP A 61 -1.57 -0.56 13.64
C TRP A 61 -1.08 -0.01 14.99
N HIS A 62 -1.43 1.24 15.30
CA HIS A 62 -1.23 1.78 16.65
C HIS A 62 -2.32 1.22 17.57
N ARG A 63 -1.95 0.24 18.39
CA ARG A 63 -2.43 0.14 19.77
C ARG A 63 -1.34 0.68 20.68
#